data_AF-A0AAW8UJV4-F1
#
_entry.id   AF-A0AAW8UJV4-F1
#
_cell.length_a   1.000
_cell.length_b   1.000
_cell.length_c   1.000
_cell.angle_alpha   90.00
_cell.angle_beta   90.00
_cell.angle_gamma   90.00
#
_symmetry.space_group_name_H-M   'P 1'
#
loop_
_entity.id
_entity.type
_entity.pdbx_description
1 polymer ?
#
loop_
_entity_poly.entity_id
_entity_poly.type
_entity_poly.pdbx_seq_one_letter_code
_entity_poly.pdbx_strand_id
1 'polypeptide(L)'
;MQNKVTYIRRNNKQFGKLNKSGVREFSSTKIQYLKKVLNIAEKPTELSTELSSGVDFIKVQLEEKDKQISKLQQALDQQQILTKQAQDQSQNLLLENTQIKEKLAEVETESFWSRLFKRKGKYENN
;
A
#
# COMPACT_ATOMS: atom_id res chain seq x y z
N MET A 1 -56.33 39.20 -34.22
CA MET A 1 -55.14 39.07 -33.35
C MET A 1 -54.74 37.60 -33.27
N GLN A 2 -53.54 37.22 -33.72
CA GLN A 2 -53.07 35.82 -33.65
C GLN A 2 -52.63 35.48 -32.22
N ASN A 3 -53.25 34.44 -31.66
CA ASN A 3 -53.07 33.99 -30.29
C ASN A 3 -51.60 33.52 -30.08
N LYS A 4 -50.89 34.11 -29.11
CA LYS A 4 -49.44 33.91 -28.86
C LYS A 4 -49.07 32.43 -28.71
N VAL A 5 -49.97 31.63 -28.15
CA VAL A 5 -49.79 30.18 -27.97
C VAL A 5 -49.72 29.45 -29.33
N THR A 6 -50.51 29.88 -30.32
CA THR A 6 -50.51 29.28 -31.66
C THR A 6 -49.27 29.67 -32.45
N TYR A 7 -48.74 30.89 -32.25
CA TYR A 7 -47.46 31.33 -32.83
C TYR A 7 -46.29 30.52 -32.26
N ILE A 8 -46.23 30.35 -30.94
CA ILE A 8 -45.22 29.52 -30.28
C ILE A 8 -45.35 28.06 -30.72
N ARG A 9 -46.56 27.49 -30.78
CA ARG A 9 -46.78 26.10 -31.22
C ARG A 9 -46.40 25.87 -32.69
N ARG A 10 -46.63 26.83 -33.59
CA ARG A 10 -46.19 26.77 -35.01
C ARG A 10 -44.68 26.90 -35.14
N ASN A 11 -44.05 27.78 -34.37
CA ASN A 11 -42.58 27.95 -34.39
C ASN A 11 -41.86 26.80 -33.67
N ASN A 12 -42.46 26.18 -32.65
CA ASN A 12 -41.90 24.98 -31.98
C ASN A 12 -41.92 23.74 -32.88
N LYS A 13 -42.85 23.64 -33.86
CA LYS A 13 -42.80 22.58 -34.87
C LYS A 13 -41.53 22.65 -35.75
N GLN A 14 -40.84 23.79 -35.77
CA GLN A 14 -39.58 24.02 -36.52
C GLN A 14 -38.33 24.12 -35.62
N PHE A 15 -38.46 23.84 -34.31
CA PHE A 15 -37.31 23.85 -33.40
C PHE A 15 -36.53 22.55 -33.54
N GLY A 16 -35.25 22.65 -33.90
CA GLY A 16 -34.38 21.51 -34.23
C GLY A 16 -34.70 20.83 -35.58
N LYS A 17 -33.67 20.27 -36.22
CA LYS A 17 -33.81 19.44 -37.44
C LYS A 17 -33.77 17.98 -37.03
N LEU A 18 -34.58 17.12 -37.65
CA LEU A 18 -34.44 15.68 -37.48
C LEU A 18 -33.23 15.21 -38.30
N ASN A 19 -32.34 14.45 -37.68
CA ASN A 19 -31.26 13.79 -38.39
C ASN A 19 -31.73 12.47 -39.01
N LYS A 20 -30.83 11.78 -39.72
CA LYS A 20 -31.14 10.53 -40.42
C LYS A 20 -31.61 9.40 -39.49
N SER A 21 -31.33 9.48 -38.19
CA SER A 21 -31.78 8.53 -37.17
C SER A 21 -33.04 8.99 -36.42
N GLY A 22 -33.69 10.08 -36.85
CA GLY A 22 -34.91 10.60 -36.24
C GLY A 22 -34.70 11.34 -34.92
N VAL A 23 -33.45 11.63 -34.54
CA VAL A 23 -33.10 12.44 -33.38
C VAL A 23 -33.13 13.92 -33.76
N ARG A 24 -33.66 14.76 -32.87
CA ARG A 24 -33.78 16.20 -33.09
C ARG A 24 -32.48 16.91 -32.70
N GLU A 25 -31.77 17.42 -33.68
CA GLU A 25 -30.54 18.18 -33.52
C GLU A 25 -30.83 19.69 -33.39
N PHE A 26 -30.19 20.32 -32.43
CA PHE A 26 -30.30 21.75 -32.17
C PHE A 26 -28.96 22.44 -32.50
N SER A 27 -29.02 23.60 -33.16
CA SER A 27 -27.83 24.43 -33.35
C SER A 27 -27.40 25.05 -32.02
N SER A 28 -26.12 25.38 -31.89
CA SER A 28 -25.54 26.07 -30.73
C SER A 28 -26.34 27.32 -30.34
N THR A 29 -26.74 28.12 -31.33
CA THR A 29 -27.57 29.32 -31.14
C THR A 29 -28.96 29.02 -30.57
N LYS A 30 -29.59 27.90 -30.97
CA LYS A 30 -30.88 27.46 -30.43
C LYS A 30 -30.75 26.95 -29.00
N ILE A 31 -29.65 26.27 -28.67
CA ILE A 31 -29.35 25.84 -27.30
C ILE A 31 -29.18 27.06 -26.38
N GLN A 32 -28.44 28.08 -26.82
CA GLN A 32 -28.27 29.32 -26.05
C GLN A 32 -29.60 30.07 -25.83
N TYR A 33 -30.46 30.11 -26.85
CA TYR A 33 -31.80 30.67 -26.71
C TYR A 33 -32.64 29.91 -25.67
N LEU A 34 -32.60 28.56 -25.69
CA LEU A 34 -33.31 27.74 -24.72
C LEU A 34 -32.78 27.93 -23.29
N LYS A 35 -31.46 28.00 -23.11
CA LYS A 35 -30.84 28.32 -21.81
C LYS A 35 -31.34 29.67 -21.27
N LYS A 36 -31.45 30.68 -22.13
CA LYS A 36 -31.95 32.02 -21.76
C LYS A 36 -33.44 32.04 -21.44
N VAL A 37 -34.28 31.33 -22.21
CA VAL A 37 -35.73 31.25 -21.97
C VAL A 37 -36.07 30.43 -20.72
N LEU A 38 -35.31 29.36 -20.47
CA LEU A 38 -35.50 28.48 -19.31
C LEU A 38 -34.77 28.98 -18.06
N ASN A 39 -34.09 30.13 -18.14
CA ASN A 39 -33.31 30.73 -17.05
C ASN A 39 -32.30 29.76 -16.41
N ILE A 40 -31.75 28.85 -17.22
CA ILE A 40 -30.76 27.88 -16.79
C ILE A 40 -29.41 28.59 -16.79
N ALA A 41 -29.05 29.18 -15.66
CA ALA A 41 -27.68 29.62 -15.40
C ALA A 41 -26.83 28.37 -15.17
N GLU A 42 -25.93 28.05 -16.09
CA GLU A 42 -24.82 27.16 -15.76
C GLU A 42 -24.03 27.84 -14.64
N LYS A 43 -24.09 27.29 -13.43
CA LYS A 43 -23.15 27.60 -12.36
C LYS A 43 -22.03 26.55 -12.41
N PRO A 44 -20.99 26.71 -13.24
CA PRO A 44 -19.88 25.76 -13.28
C PRO A 44 -18.92 25.91 -12.08
N THR A 45 -18.99 27.01 -11.34
CA THR A 45 -17.89 27.45 -10.46
C THR A 45 -17.92 26.85 -9.05
N GLU A 46 -19.09 26.52 -8.50
CA GLU A 46 -19.23 25.99 -7.13
C GLU A 46 -18.77 24.51 -7.06
N LEU A 47 -19.04 23.71 -8.10
CA LEU A 47 -18.63 22.31 -8.17
C LEU A 47 -17.12 22.14 -8.32
N SER A 48 -16.44 23.04 -9.05
CA SER A 48 -15.01 22.91 -9.34
C SER A 48 -14.13 23.20 -8.13
N THR A 49 -14.56 24.09 -7.23
CA THR A 49 -13.83 24.42 -5.99
C THR A 49 -13.98 23.33 -4.92
N GLU A 50 -15.15 22.72 -4.79
CA GLU A 50 -15.35 21.60 -3.85
C GLU A 50 -14.55 20.37 -4.29
N LEU A 51 -14.58 20.05 -5.59
CA LEU A 51 -13.77 18.98 -6.16
C LEU A 51 -12.27 19.22 -6.00
N SER A 52 -11.76 20.44 -6.20
CA SER A 52 -10.33 20.71 -6.01
C SER A 52 -9.89 20.56 -4.55
N SER A 53 -10.70 21.06 -3.60
CA SER A 53 -10.40 20.95 -2.17
C SER A 53 -10.41 19.50 -1.67
N GLY A 54 -11.33 18.67 -2.16
CA GLY A 54 -11.37 17.24 -1.84
C GLY A 54 -10.17 16.47 -2.40
N VAL A 55 -9.73 16.80 -3.62
CA VAL A 55 -8.55 16.18 -4.24
C VAL A 55 -7.27 16.54 -3.49
N ASP A 56 -7.11 17.79 -3.08
CA ASP A 56 -5.92 18.23 -2.34
C ASP A 56 -5.85 17.60 -0.94
N PHE A 57 -6.99 17.45 -0.26
CA PHE A 57 -7.06 16.70 1.01
C PHE A 57 -6.64 15.23 0.85
N ILE A 58 -7.12 14.56 -0.21
CA ILE A 58 -6.77 13.17 -0.49
C ILE A 58 -5.26 13.04 -0.79
N LYS A 59 -4.67 13.98 -1.53
CA LYS A 59 -3.23 13.99 -1.80
C LYS A 59 -2.41 14.09 -0.51
N VAL A 60 -2.76 15.00 0.38
CA VAL A 60 -2.06 15.14 1.68
C VAL A 60 -2.15 13.85 2.48
N GLN A 61 -3.32 13.20 2.51
CA GLN A 61 -3.45 11.91 3.18
C GLN A 61 -2.61 10.80 2.52
N LEU A 62 -2.55 10.75 1.20
CA LEU A 62 -1.71 9.78 0.48
C LEU A 62 -0.23 9.99 0.81
N GLU A 63 0.26 11.23 0.81
CA GLU A 63 1.65 11.53 1.17
C GLU A 63 1.97 11.14 2.63
N GLU A 64 1.02 11.35 3.55
CA GLU A 64 1.21 10.94 4.94
C GLU A 64 1.22 9.41 5.08
N LYS A 65 0.37 8.71 4.33
CA LYS A 65 0.35 7.25 4.27
C LYS A 65 1.64 6.69 3.66
N ASP A 66 2.17 7.29 2.60
CA ASP A 66 3.45 6.89 2.01
C ASP A 66 4.61 7.06 3.01
N LYS A 67 4.59 8.14 3.80
CA LYS A 67 5.57 8.33 4.89
C LYS A 67 5.43 7.25 5.98
N GLN A 68 4.21 6.87 6.35
CA GLN A 68 3.96 5.80 7.31
C GLN A 68 4.46 4.45 6.77
N ILE A 69 4.18 4.13 5.51
CA ILE A 69 4.66 2.92 4.84
C ILE A 69 6.20 2.89 4.82
N SER A 70 6.85 3.99 4.45
CA SER A 70 8.31 4.07 4.44
C SER A 70 8.93 3.81 5.82
N LYS A 71 8.36 4.37 6.89
CA LYS A 71 8.82 4.11 8.26
C LYS A 71 8.62 2.66 8.68
N LEU A 72 7.48 2.06 8.34
CA LEU A 72 7.20 0.65 8.62
C LEU A 72 8.17 -0.27 7.87
N GLN A 73 8.49 0.05 6.62
CA GLN A 73 9.47 -0.68 5.82
C GLN A 73 10.86 -0.64 6.47
N GLN A 74 11.31 0.55 6.90
CA GLN A 74 12.59 0.69 7.61
C GLN A 74 12.64 -0.11 8.91
N ALA A 75 11.55 -0.10 9.70
CA ALA A 75 11.47 -0.88 10.93
C ALA A 75 11.51 -2.39 10.64
N LEU A 76 10.84 -2.83 9.58
CA LEU A 76 10.85 -4.23 9.15
C LEU A 76 12.26 -4.66 8.72
N ASP A 77 12.96 -3.85 7.94
CA ASP A 77 14.32 -4.14 7.49
C ASP A 77 15.28 -4.25 8.70
N GLN A 78 15.17 -3.34 9.67
CA GLN A 78 15.93 -3.39 10.91
C GLN A 78 15.63 -4.68 11.71
N GLN A 79 14.36 -5.06 11.82
CA GLN A 79 13.96 -6.27 12.51
C GLN A 79 14.50 -7.53 11.82
N GLN A 80 14.52 -7.58 10.50
CA GLN A 80 15.08 -8.68 9.74
C GLN A 80 16.60 -8.81 9.97
N ILE A 81 17.33 -7.68 9.97
CA ILE A 81 18.77 -7.66 10.26
C ILE A 81 19.04 -8.20 11.66
N LEU A 82 18.33 -7.70 12.68
CA LEU A 82 18.49 -8.13 14.07
C LEU A 82 18.15 -9.61 14.25
N THR A 83 17.09 -10.09 13.59
CA THR A 83 16.68 -11.50 13.64
C THR A 83 17.75 -12.39 13.05
N LYS A 84 18.32 -12.00 11.91
CA LYS A 84 19.43 -12.73 11.29
C LYS A 84 20.66 -12.77 12.19
N GLN A 85 21.04 -11.63 12.76
CA GLN A 85 22.17 -11.57 13.71
C GLN A 85 21.96 -12.46 14.93
N ALA A 86 20.76 -12.46 15.51
CA ALA A 86 20.43 -13.32 16.64
C ALA A 86 20.45 -14.82 16.25
N GLN A 87 19.97 -15.15 15.05
CA GLN A 87 20.03 -16.52 14.53
C GLN A 87 21.47 -16.98 14.31
N ASP A 88 22.32 -16.15 13.71
CA ASP A 88 23.74 -16.45 13.48
C ASP A 88 24.48 -16.63 14.82
N GLN A 89 24.23 -15.75 15.79
CA GLN A 89 24.79 -15.87 17.14
C GLN A 89 24.35 -17.16 17.84
N SER A 90 23.08 -17.52 17.74
CA SER A 90 22.54 -18.76 18.32
C SER A 90 23.19 -20.00 17.71
N GLN A 91 23.38 -20.02 16.39
CA GLN A 91 24.09 -21.11 15.70
C GLN A 91 25.55 -21.22 16.14
N ASN A 92 26.25 -20.10 16.28
CA ASN A 92 27.64 -20.08 16.76
C ASN A 92 27.74 -20.61 18.19
N LEU A 93 26.86 -20.16 19.11
CA LEU A 93 26.83 -20.66 20.48
C LEU A 93 26.51 -22.16 20.55
N LEU A 94 25.66 -22.67 19.64
CA LEU A 94 25.37 -24.10 19.56
C LEU A 94 26.61 -24.89 19.15
N LEU A 95 27.36 -24.41 18.16
CA LEU A 95 28.63 -25.03 17.73
C LEU A 95 29.70 -24.98 18.84
N GLU A 96 29.84 -23.85 19.53
CA GLU A 96 30.76 -23.72 20.66
C GLU A 96 30.39 -24.70 21.78
N ASN A 97 29.10 -24.81 22.11
CA ASN A 97 28.63 -25.76 23.13
C ASN A 97 28.91 -27.22 22.73
N THR A 98 28.75 -27.58 21.45
CA THR A 98 29.10 -28.93 21.00
C THR A 98 30.60 -29.19 21.13
N GLN A 99 31.45 -28.24 20.74
CA GLN A 99 32.90 -28.37 20.88
C GLN A 99 33.35 -28.45 22.35
N ILE A 100 32.73 -27.66 23.22
CA ILE A 100 33.02 -27.71 24.67
C ILE A 100 32.63 -29.08 25.23
N LYS A 101 31.48 -29.64 24.84
CA LYS A 101 31.06 -30.97 25.27
C LYS A 101 32.03 -32.06 24.79
N GLU A 102 32.49 -31.98 23.54
CA GLU A 102 33.48 -32.90 22.99
C GLU A 102 34.80 -32.83 23.78
N LYS A 103 35.34 -31.61 24.00
CA LYS A 103 36.56 -31.42 24.78
C LYS A 103 36.43 -31.88 26.23
N LEU A 104 35.28 -31.66 26.86
CA LEU A 104 35.01 -32.17 28.21
C LEU A 104 35.01 -33.70 28.24
N ALA A 105 34.37 -34.35 27.27
CA ALA A 105 34.39 -35.81 27.15
C ALA A 105 35.81 -36.35 26.92
N GLU A 106 36.62 -35.70 26.07
CA GLU A 106 38.03 -36.04 25.86
C GLU A 106 38.81 -35.96 27.19
N VAL A 107 38.74 -34.83 27.90
CA VAL A 107 39.43 -34.64 29.18
C VAL A 107 38.97 -35.65 30.24
N GLU A 108 37.67 -35.95 30.30
CA GLU A 108 37.13 -36.95 31.22
C GLU A 108 37.66 -38.35 30.91
N THR A 109 37.72 -38.74 29.63
CA THR A 109 38.27 -40.04 29.22
C THR A 109 39.77 -40.14 29.48
N GLU A 110 40.55 -39.10 29.17
CA GLU A 110 41.98 -39.04 29.47
C GLU A 110 42.25 -39.15 30.99
N SER A 111 41.48 -38.43 31.79
CA SER A 111 41.55 -38.46 33.25
C SER A 111 41.18 -39.85 33.80
N PHE A 112 40.16 -40.49 33.24
CA PHE A 112 39.77 -41.86 33.57
C PHE A 112 40.90 -42.86 33.30
N TRP A 113 41.47 -42.87 32.09
CA TRP A 113 42.55 -43.79 31.74
C TRP A 113 43.82 -43.52 32.57
N SER A 114 44.17 -42.25 32.78
CA SER A 114 45.29 -41.85 33.64
C SER A 114 45.16 -42.39 35.07
N ARG A 115 43.95 -42.36 35.65
CA ARG A 115 43.68 -42.93 36.99
C ARG A 115 43.76 -44.45 36.99
N LEU A 116 43.26 -45.11 35.94
CA LEU A 116 43.25 -46.57 35.84
C LEU A 116 44.67 -47.14 35.75
N PHE A 117 45.52 -46.57 34.89
CA PHE A 117 46.90 -47.05 34.70
C PHE A 117 47.83 -46.68 35.85
N LYS A 118 47.63 -45.53 36.52
CA LYS A 118 48.35 -45.19 37.77
C LYS A 118 48.04 -46.16 38.91
N ARG A 119 46.85 -46.76 38.94
CA ARG A 119 46.51 -47.78 39.94
C ARG A 119 47.16 -49.12 39.65
N LYS A 120 47.28 -49.56 38.38
CA LYS A 120 47.93 -50.83 38.04
C LYS A 120 49.44 -50.84 38.39
N GLY A 121 50.17 -49.77 38.08
CA GLY A 121 51.60 -49.67 38.39
C GLY A 121 51.95 -49.65 39.90
N LYS A 122 50.98 -49.47 40.80
CA LYS A 122 51.19 -49.56 42.26
C LYS A 122 51.18 -50.99 42.81
N TYR A 123 50.67 -51.96 42.06
CA TYR A 123 50.55 -53.36 42.52
C TYR A 123 51.60 -54.29 41.90
N GLU A 124 52.47 -53.80 41.00
CA GLU A 124 53.51 -54.60 40.34
C GLU A 124 54.92 -54.42 40.95
N ASN A 125 55.08 -53.58 41.99
CA ASN A 125 56.37 -53.28 42.63
C ASN A 125 56.47 -53.75 44.11
N ASN A 126 55.71 -54.78 44.52
CA ASN A 126 55.83 -55.43 45.83
C ASN A 126 56.15 -56.92 45.68
#